data_AF-A0AAU6QXA0-F1
#
_entry.id   AF-A0AAU6QXA0-F1
#
_cell.length_a   1.000
_cell.length_b   1.000
_cell.length_c   1.000
_cell.angle_alpha   90.00
_cell.angle_beta   90.00
_cell.angle_gamma   90.00
#
_symmetry.space_group_name_H-M   'P 1'
#
loop_
_entity.id
_entity.type
_entity.pdbx_description
1 polymer ?
#
loop_
_entity_poly.entity_id
_entity_poly.type
_entity_poly.pdbx_seq_one_letter_code
_entity_poly.pdbx_strand_id
1 'polypeptide(L)'
;MLHDLVEQYGPALIFANVLAASLGLPVPAMPSLVLFGAMAAMHPGSVGTQLMPVLVLSIFATLIGDSAWYLAGRLYGGNTLKAICRLSLSRDTCVKKTERFFGRWGVRVLAVAKFVPGLSIVSIPMAGAMGTRYRTFLTYDSIGAALWSGTGLIIGALFAKQIDMLFAAAGRLGRTAALVVVALLLLYAGYRWMRRRQLISKLASARIEVDELAELVAAGRTPVLFDIRSQEKRKLDPFVIPGSLFADERQLDEIVAKYPRDQKVVIYCSCPNEISAAWMAKQMNEAGFADVLPLRGGMEAWRDSGKTVEALPDMPPPDLAVDHIAPKAV
;
A
#
# COMPACT_ATOMS: atom_id res chain seq x y z
N MET A 1 28.63 19.96 26.67
CA MET A 1 28.86 18.58 26.16
C MET A 1 27.64 18.03 25.42
N LEU A 2 26.53 17.66 26.10
CA LEU A 2 25.34 17.11 25.40
C LEU A 2 24.56 18.18 24.61
N HIS A 3 24.50 19.41 25.14
CA HIS A 3 23.90 20.57 24.45
C HIS A 3 24.66 20.94 23.17
N ASP A 4 26.00 20.99 23.21
CA ASP A 4 26.82 21.28 22.02
C ASP A 4 26.66 20.20 20.93
N LEU A 5 26.50 18.94 21.33
CA LEU A 5 26.28 17.82 20.41
C LEU A 5 24.89 17.91 19.73
N VAL A 6 23.85 18.30 20.48
CA VAL A 6 22.49 18.47 19.94
C VAL A 6 22.40 19.72 19.07
N GLU A 7 23.09 20.81 19.41
CA GLU A 7 23.15 22.00 18.58
C GLU A 7 23.92 21.75 17.28
N GLN A 8 24.99 20.97 17.30
CA GLN A 8 25.80 20.75 16.09
C GLN A 8 25.25 19.62 15.20
N TYR A 9 24.73 18.54 15.80
CA TYR A 9 24.25 17.37 15.06
C TYR A 9 22.73 17.26 14.96
N GLY A 10 21.95 18.11 15.65
CA GLY A 10 20.49 18.08 15.65
C GLY A 10 19.87 18.08 14.24
N PRO A 11 20.21 19.05 13.38
CA PRO A 11 19.70 19.08 12.01
C PRO A 11 20.12 17.89 11.15
N ALA A 12 21.36 17.42 11.32
CA ALA A 12 21.88 16.26 10.58
C ALA A 12 21.20 14.95 11.01
N LEU A 13 20.94 14.79 12.32
CA LEU A 13 20.23 13.64 12.87
C LEU A 13 18.78 13.60 12.39
N ILE A 14 18.09 14.73 12.39
CA ILE A 14 16.72 14.81 11.86
C ILE A 14 16.73 14.50 10.35
N PHE A 15 17.66 15.07 9.58
CA PHE A 15 17.80 14.76 8.16
C PHE A 15 17.96 13.26 7.91
N ALA A 16 18.92 12.61 8.60
CA ALA A 16 19.19 11.18 8.45
C ALA A 16 17.99 10.32 8.86
N ASN A 17 17.30 10.67 9.95
CA ASN A 17 16.14 9.94 10.43
C ASN A 17 14.93 10.06 9.48
N VAL A 18 14.66 11.27 8.98
CA VAL A 18 13.58 11.51 8.00
C VAL A 18 13.89 10.83 6.68
N LEU A 19 15.15 10.86 6.23
CA LEU A 19 15.58 10.15 5.02
C LEU A 19 15.41 8.63 5.17
N ALA A 20 15.86 8.06 6.29
CA ALA A 20 15.69 6.65 6.59
C ALA A 20 14.20 6.24 6.60
N ALA A 21 13.33 7.04 7.24
CA ALA A 21 11.89 6.78 7.22
C ALA A 21 11.30 6.85 5.80
N SER A 22 11.71 7.83 5.00
CA SER A 22 11.24 8.01 3.62
C SER A 22 11.71 6.89 2.69
N LEU A 23 12.89 6.30 2.97
CA LEU A 23 13.38 5.09 2.32
C LEU A 23 12.67 3.81 2.79
N GLY A 24 11.79 3.89 3.79
CA GLY A 24 10.97 2.79 4.27
C GLY A 24 11.53 2.07 5.51
N LEU A 25 12.57 2.59 6.16
CA LEU A 25 13.03 2.05 7.44
C LEU A 25 12.01 2.37 8.55
N PRO A 26 11.74 1.43 9.48
CA PRO A 26 10.77 1.61 10.56
C PRO A 26 11.33 2.50 11.69
N VAL A 27 11.72 3.73 11.37
CA VAL A 27 12.26 4.71 12.32
C VAL A 27 11.22 5.79 12.67
N PRO A 28 11.21 6.30 13.92
CA PRO A 28 10.21 7.24 14.40
C PRO A 28 10.50 8.68 13.95
N ALA A 29 10.27 8.98 12.66
CA ALA A 29 10.53 10.31 12.11
C ALA A 29 9.60 11.41 12.66
N MET A 30 8.28 11.17 12.73
CA MET A 30 7.33 12.14 13.32
C MET A 30 7.67 12.47 14.79
N PRO A 31 7.86 11.48 15.69
CA PRO A 31 8.27 11.77 17.07
C PRO A 31 9.56 12.57 17.17
N SER A 32 10.55 12.33 16.28
CA SER A 32 11.79 13.11 16.27
C SER A 32 11.58 14.58 15.91
N LEU A 33 10.68 14.88 14.97
CA LEU A 33 10.32 16.26 14.59
C LEU A 33 9.55 16.96 15.70
N VAL A 34 8.62 16.27 16.34
CA VAL A 34 7.89 16.79 17.52
C VAL A 34 8.86 17.09 18.66
N LEU A 35 9.80 16.19 18.95
CA LEU A 35 10.81 16.42 19.98
C LEU A 35 11.71 17.62 19.65
N PHE A 36 12.16 17.74 18.40
CA PHE A 36 12.96 18.88 17.95
C PHE A 36 12.19 20.19 18.09
N GLY A 37 10.90 20.22 17.69
CA GLY A 37 10.03 21.37 17.85
C GLY A 37 9.84 21.79 19.31
N ALA A 38 9.70 20.82 20.23
CA ALA A 38 9.61 21.08 21.66
C ALA A 38 10.91 21.68 22.21
N MET A 39 12.06 21.10 21.85
CA MET A 39 13.38 21.62 22.25
C MET A 39 13.62 23.03 21.74
N ALA A 40 13.23 23.31 20.49
CA ALA A 40 13.33 24.63 19.89
C ALA A 40 12.50 25.69 20.63
N ALA A 41 11.32 25.32 21.14
CA ALA A 41 10.49 26.22 21.95
C ALA A 41 11.03 26.43 23.37
N MET A 42 11.68 25.43 23.97
CA MET A 42 12.28 25.54 25.31
C MET A 42 13.61 26.30 25.30
N HIS A 43 14.36 26.25 24.19
CA HIS A 43 15.65 26.92 24.02
C HIS A 43 15.66 27.83 22.77
N PRO A 44 14.94 28.97 22.79
CA PRO A 44 14.79 29.83 21.61
C PRO A 44 16.11 30.40 21.09
N GLY A 45 17.06 30.68 22.00
CA GLY A 45 18.33 31.33 21.69
C GLY A 45 19.35 30.46 20.96
N SER A 46 19.17 29.13 20.96
CA SER A 46 20.07 28.22 20.25
C SER A 46 19.32 27.28 19.32
N VAL A 47 18.59 26.31 19.85
CA VAL A 47 17.82 25.32 19.07
C VAL A 47 16.70 25.99 18.25
N GLY A 48 16.08 27.05 18.77
CA GLY A 48 15.05 27.81 18.06
C GLY A 48 15.51 28.35 16.70
N THR A 49 16.76 28.79 16.59
CA THR A 49 17.34 29.32 15.33
C THR A 49 17.46 28.25 14.25
N GLN A 50 17.46 26.98 14.62
CA GLN A 50 17.64 25.84 13.72
C GLN A 50 16.32 25.28 13.16
N LEU A 51 15.16 25.81 13.58
CA LEU A 51 13.85 25.34 13.10
C LEU A 51 13.72 25.41 11.56
N MET A 52 14.12 26.52 10.96
CA MET A 52 14.05 26.71 9.51
C MET A 52 15.00 25.76 8.76
N PRO A 53 16.30 25.65 9.12
CA PRO A 53 17.18 24.63 8.58
C PRO A 53 16.62 23.21 8.70
N VAL A 54 16.07 22.84 9.86
CA VAL A 54 15.49 21.51 10.08
C VAL A 54 14.28 21.25 9.21
N LEU A 55 13.37 22.23 9.08
CA LEU A 55 12.22 22.10 8.19
C LEU A 55 12.67 21.86 6.74
N VAL A 56 13.60 22.68 6.25
CA VAL A 56 14.12 22.57 4.88
C VAL A 56 14.83 21.24 4.66
N LEU A 57 15.73 20.84 5.56
CA LEU A 57 16.42 19.55 5.48
C LEU A 57 15.46 18.37 5.53
N SER A 58 14.42 18.43 6.36
CA SER A 58 13.40 17.37 6.44
C SER A 58 12.62 17.24 5.13
N ILE A 59 12.28 18.37 4.50
CA ILE A 59 11.64 18.37 3.18
C ILE A 59 12.58 17.72 2.16
N PHE A 60 13.85 18.14 2.08
CA PHE A 60 14.82 17.55 1.14
C PHE A 60 15.03 16.05 1.38
N ALA A 61 15.20 15.62 2.62
CA ALA A 61 15.33 14.22 3.00
C ALA A 61 14.14 13.39 2.50
N THR A 62 12.93 13.93 2.67
CA THR A 62 11.69 13.32 2.21
C THR A 62 11.66 13.21 0.69
N LEU A 63 11.95 14.32 -0.01
CA LEU A 63 11.96 14.37 -1.47
C LEU A 63 12.96 13.40 -2.09
N ILE A 64 14.13 13.19 -1.46
CA ILE A 64 15.14 12.24 -1.93
C ILE A 64 14.60 10.81 -1.85
N GLY A 65 14.08 10.40 -0.69
CA GLY A 65 13.51 9.06 -0.50
C GLY A 65 12.31 8.80 -1.41
N ASP A 66 11.39 9.77 -1.49
CA ASP A 66 10.17 9.63 -2.28
C ASP A 66 10.46 9.66 -3.78
N SER A 67 11.45 10.42 -4.22
CA SER A 67 11.92 10.39 -5.61
C SER A 67 12.51 9.02 -5.96
N ALA A 68 13.28 8.39 -5.08
CA ALA A 68 13.78 7.04 -5.32
C ALA A 68 12.63 6.03 -5.53
N TRP A 69 11.60 6.10 -4.69
CA TRP A 69 10.39 5.27 -4.83
C TRP A 69 9.57 5.60 -6.08
N TYR A 70 9.44 6.87 -6.44
CA TYR A 70 8.76 7.30 -7.66
C TYR A 70 9.51 6.78 -8.91
N LEU A 71 10.84 6.90 -8.94
CA LEU A 71 11.66 6.37 -10.05
C LEU A 71 11.55 4.84 -10.11
N ALA A 72 11.61 4.14 -8.97
CA ALA A 72 11.39 2.71 -8.92
C ALA A 72 10.00 2.32 -9.46
N GLY A 73 8.96 3.08 -9.11
CA GLY A 73 7.63 2.92 -9.68
C GLY A 73 7.59 3.15 -11.20
N ARG A 74 8.34 4.14 -11.69
CA ARG A 74 8.39 4.51 -13.12
C ARG A 74 9.18 3.52 -13.97
N LEU A 75 10.27 2.98 -13.44
CA LEU A 75 11.16 2.05 -14.16
C LEU A 75 10.62 0.62 -14.15
N TYR A 76 10.06 0.17 -13.02
CA TYR A 76 9.62 -1.22 -12.85
C TYR A 76 8.09 -1.39 -12.83
N GLY A 77 7.32 -0.30 -12.98
CA GLY A 77 5.87 -0.33 -13.13
C GLY A 77 5.14 -1.09 -12.01
N GLY A 78 4.17 -1.93 -12.40
CA GLY A 78 3.39 -2.76 -11.47
C GLY A 78 4.22 -3.78 -10.66
N ASN A 79 5.46 -4.09 -11.07
CA ASN A 79 6.31 -5.05 -10.36
C ASN A 79 6.88 -4.47 -9.05
N THR A 80 7.15 -3.16 -8.97
CA THR A 80 7.50 -2.49 -7.70
C THR A 80 6.36 -2.61 -6.69
N LEU A 81 5.13 -2.40 -7.15
CA LEU A 81 3.95 -2.55 -6.32
C LEU A 81 3.79 -4.00 -5.83
N LYS A 82 4.02 -4.99 -6.71
CA LYS A 82 4.05 -6.41 -6.32
C LYS A 82 5.14 -6.71 -5.30
N ALA A 83 6.34 -6.15 -5.43
CA ALA A 83 7.45 -6.36 -4.49
C ALA A 83 7.16 -5.77 -3.09
N ILE A 84 6.66 -4.53 -3.02
CA ILE A 84 6.25 -3.88 -1.77
C ILE A 84 5.09 -4.66 -1.12
N CYS A 85 4.12 -5.11 -1.93
CA CYS A 85 3.02 -5.95 -1.45
C CYS A 85 3.51 -7.35 -1.04
N ARG A 86 4.60 -7.86 -1.62
CA ARG A 86 5.20 -9.15 -1.23
C ARG A 86 5.76 -9.08 0.19
N LEU A 87 6.32 -7.93 0.58
CA LEU A 87 6.91 -7.68 1.89
C LEU A 87 5.88 -7.32 2.98
N SER A 88 4.74 -6.73 2.61
CA SER A 88 3.71 -6.31 3.57
C SER A 88 2.88 -7.49 4.10
N LEU A 89 2.84 -7.64 5.43
CA LEU A 89 2.18 -8.74 6.13
C LEU A 89 0.66 -8.81 5.90
N SER A 90 -0.01 -7.74 5.41
CA SER A 90 -1.42 -7.76 4.98
C SER A 90 -1.59 -7.31 3.53
N ARG A 91 -1.32 -8.25 2.63
CA ARG A 91 -1.45 -8.13 1.16
C ARG A 91 -2.81 -7.66 0.64
N ASP A 92 -3.91 -7.88 1.37
CA ASP A 92 -5.28 -7.78 0.81
C ASP A 92 -5.92 -6.39 0.93
N THR A 93 -5.62 -5.65 1.99
CA THR A 93 -6.20 -4.31 2.23
C THR A 93 -5.36 -3.19 1.61
N CYS A 94 -4.04 -3.41 1.55
CA CYS A 94 -3.05 -2.44 1.06
C CYS A 94 -3.29 -2.07 -0.41
N VAL A 95 -3.62 -3.07 -1.24
CA VAL A 95 -3.80 -2.93 -2.69
C VAL A 95 -5.17 -2.31 -3.02
N LYS A 96 -6.27 -2.96 -2.62
CA LYS A 96 -7.62 -2.54 -3.06
C LYS A 96 -8.09 -1.20 -2.51
N LYS A 97 -7.77 -0.83 -1.26
CA LYS A 97 -8.28 0.43 -0.68
C LYS A 97 -7.46 1.64 -1.14
N THR A 98 -6.17 1.45 -1.38
CA THR A 98 -5.23 2.51 -1.73
C THR A 98 -5.21 2.80 -3.23
N GLU A 99 -5.31 1.77 -4.09
CA GLU A 99 -5.48 1.95 -5.55
C GLU A 99 -6.75 2.76 -5.86
N ARG A 100 -7.86 2.44 -5.19
CA ARG A 100 -9.14 3.17 -5.35
C ARG A 100 -9.09 4.62 -4.87
N PHE A 101 -8.28 4.91 -3.84
CA PHE A 101 -8.13 6.28 -3.31
C PHE A 101 -7.28 7.14 -4.26
N PHE A 102 -6.23 6.55 -4.84
CA PHE A 102 -5.43 7.20 -5.89
C PHE A 102 -6.21 7.34 -7.19
N GLY A 103 -7.07 6.39 -7.57
CA GLY A 103 -7.90 6.49 -8.79
C GLY A 103 -8.85 7.69 -8.80
N ARG A 104 -9.32 8.14 -7.62
CA ARG A 104 -10.27 9.25 -7.50
C ARG A 104 -9.61 10.62 -7.31
N TRP A 105 -8.48 10.68 -6.61
CA TRP A 105 -7.78 11.93 -6.27
C TRP A 105 -6.47 12.15 -7.04
N GLY A 106 -5.96 11.10 -7.70
CA GLY A 106 -4.70 11.11 -8.45
C GLY A 106 -3.50 11.54 -7.60
N VAL A 107 -2.55 12.21 -8.26
CA VAL A 107 -1.33 12.75 -7.64
C VAL A 107 -1.61 13.74 -6.49
N ARG A 108 -2.81 14.34 -6.42
CA ARG A 108 -3.17 15.29 -5.35
C ARG A 108 -3.18 14.65 -3.97
N VAL A 109 -3.39 13.33 -3.91
CA VAL A 109 -3.38 12.58 -2.63
C VAL A 109 -2.02 12.68 -1.93
N LEU A 110 -0.92 12.91 -2.66
CA LEU A 110 0.43 13.00 -2.10
C LEU A 110 0.58 14.15 -1.09
N ALA A 111 -0.21 15.22 -1.24
CA ALA A 111 -0.21 16.34 -0.30
C ALA A 111 -0.66 15.94 1.12
N VAL A 112 -1.46 14.87 1.25
CA VAL A 112 -1.97 14.38 2.54
C VAL A 112 -1.53 12.95 2.87
N ALA A 113 -0.90 12.26 1.92
CA ALA A 113 -0.56 10.84 2.03
C ALA A 113 0.32 10.51 3.23
N LYS A 114 1.18 11.45 3.64
CA LYS A 114 2.14 11.28 4.75
C LYS A 114 1.50 11.27 6.14
N PHE A 115 0.28 11.78 6.28
CA PHE A 115 -0.47 11.76 7.53
C PHE A 115 -1.20 10.44 7.77
N VAL A 116 -1.38 9.63 6.72
CA VAL A 116 -2.09 8.36 6.80
C VAL A 116 -1.07 7.22 6.72
N PRO A 117 -0.84 6.46 7.80
CA PRO A 117 0.12 5.38 7.80
C PRO A 117 -0.12 4.38 6.66
N GLY A 118 0.93 4.10 5.88
CA GLY A 118 0.91 3.18 4.74
C GLY A 118 0.38 3.76 3.43
N LEU A 119 -0.24 4.96 3.42
CA LEU A 119 -0.75 5.56 2.19
C LEU A 119 0.40 6.05 1.28
N SER A 120 1.38 6.76 1.85
CA SER A 120 2.55 7.28 1.11
C SER A 120 3.37 6.18 0.44
N ILE A 121 3.61 5.07 1.15
CA ILE A 121 4.38 3.90 0.69
C ILE A 121 3.85 3.35 -0.64
N VAL A 122 2.53 3.43 -0.86
CA VAL A 122 1.88 2.90 -2.07
C VAL A 122 1.67 3.99 -3.10
N SER A 123 1.23 5.18 -2.69
CA SER A 123 0.86 6.26 -3.62
C SER A 123 2.06 6.83 -4.40
N ILE A 124 3.25 6.84 -3.81
CA ILE A 124 4.46 7.41 -4.44
C ILE A 124 4.97 6.54 -5.60
N PRO A 125 5.25 5.22 -5.42
CA PRO A 125 5.56 4.35 -6.54
C PRO A 125 4.45 4.29 -7.58
N MET A 126 3.18 4.33 -7.15
CA MET A 126 2.03 4.31 -8.06
C MET A 126 1.98 5.56 -8.95
N ALA A 127 2.31 6.74 -8.42
CA ALA A 127 2.44 7.96 -9.22
C ALA A 127 3.49 7.82 -10.32
N GLY A 128 4.61 7.13 -10.03
CA GLY A 128 5.65 6.79 -11.00
C GLY A 128 5.17 5.79 -12.06
N ALA A 129 4.55 4.69 -11.62
CA ALA A 129 4.05 3.63 -12.48
C ALA A 129 2.96 4.10 -13.46
N MET A 130 2.13 5.06 -13.05
CA MET A 130 1.11 5.67 -13.89
C MET A 130 1.65 6.75 -14.85
N GLY A 131 2.98 6.97 -14.89
CA GLY A 131 3.59 7.92 -15.81
C GLY A 131 3.31 9.39 -15.48
N THR A 132 2.97 9.72 -14.23
CA THR A 132 2.77 11.11 -13.80
C THR A 132 4.02 11.94 -14.11
N ARG A 133 3.91 13.16 -14.63
CA ARG A 133 5.08 14.02 -14.89
C ARG A 133 5.84 14.30 -13.59
N TYR A 134 7.17 14.15 -13.60
CA TYR A 134 8.01 14.30 -12.41
C TYR A 134 7.82 15.67 -11.71
N ARG A 135 7.65 16.76 -12.46
CA ARG A 135 7.37 18.08 -11.91
C ARG A 135 6.07 18.11 -11.09
N THR A 136 5.02 17.48 -11.60
CA THR A 136 3.72 17.42 -10.92
C THR A 136 3.83 16.57 -9.65
N PHE A 137 4.49 15.41 -9.73
CA PHE A 137 4.81 14.60 -8.55
C PHE A 137 5.54 15.43 -7.49
N LEU A 138 6.66 16.07 -7.87
CA LEU A 138 7.50 16.84 -6.96
C LEU A 138 6.75 18.00 -6.29
N THR A 139 5.86 18.69 -7.02
CA THR A 139 5.05 19.79 -6.43
C THR A 139 4.13 19.30 -5.32
N TYR A 140 3.31 18.26 -5.56
CA TYR A 140 2.40 17.75 -4.54
C TYR A 140 3.14 17.06 -3.39
N ASP A 141 4.24 16.37 -3.70
CA ASP A 141 5.05 15.71 -2.70
C ASP A 141 5.78 16.70 -1.78
N SER A 142 6.26 17.82 -2.34
CA SER A 142 6.86 18.93 -1.58
C SER A 142 5.84 19.58 -0.65
N ILE A 143 4.61 19.82 -1.13
CA ILE A 143 3.52 20.35 -0.29
C ILE A 143 3.25 19.38 0.87
N GLY A 144 3.15 18.07 0.58
CA GLY A 144 2.94 17.06 1.61
C GLY A 144 4.10 16.99 2.62
N ALA A 145 5.34 17.04 2.15
CA ALA A 145 6.53 17.02 2.99
C ALA A 145 6.62 18.26 3.90
N ALA A 146 6.29 19.44 3.37
CA ALA A 146 6.28 20.70 4.12
C ALA A 146 5.16 20.71 5.18
N LEU A 147 3.94 20.32 4.80
CA LEU A 147 2.82 20.22 5.74
C LEU A 147 3.10 19.22 6.85
N TRP A 148 3.60 18.03 6.51
CA TRP A 148 3.90 16.97 7.47
C TRP A 148 5.02 17.36 8.43
N SER A 149 6.15 17.85 7.90
CA SER A 149 7.30 18.24 8.72
C SER A 149 6.98 19.46 9.59
N GLY A 150 6.31 20.45 9.02
CA GLY A 150 5.86 21.65 9.72
C GLY A 150 4.87 21.32 10.83
N THR A 151 3.91 20.42 10.58
CA THR A 151 2.95 19.98 11.60
C THR A 151 3.66 19.32 12.78
N GLY A 152 4.62 18.43 12.54
CA GLY A 152 5.43 17.81 13.60
C GLY A 152 6.15 18.86 14.46
N LEU A 153 6.87 19.79 13.82
CA LEU A 153 7.60 20.86 14.51
C LEU A 153 6.67 21.78 15.31
N ILE A 154 5.54 22.19 14.73
CA ILE A 154 4.55 23.08 15.38
C ILE A 154 3.90 22.38 16.58
N ILE A 155 3.48 21.12 16.44
CA ILE A 155 2.93 20.35 17.57
C ILE A 155 3.97 20.26 18.70
N GLY A 156 5.22 19.97 18.36
CA GLY A 156 6.32 20.00 19.32
C GLY A 156 6.43 21.31 20.07
N ALA A 157 6.46 22.42 19.34
CA ALA A 157 6.60 23.75 19.90
C ALA A 157 5.41 24.15 20.79
N LEU A 158 4.17 23.81 20.39
CA LEU A 158 2.95 24.14 21.14
C LEU A 158 2.82 23.31 22.43
N PHE A 159 3.21 22.03 22.40
CA PHE A 159 3.06 21.11 23.53
C PHE A 159 4.38 20.86 24.29
N ALA A 160 5.37 21.74 24.15
CA ALA A 160 6.71 21.55 24.70
C ALA A 160 6.71 21.26 26.22
N LYS A 161 5.89 21.98 26.99
CA LYS A 161 5.78 21.80 28.44
C LYS A 161 5.16 20.46 28.84
N GLN A 162 4.15 20.00 28.09
CA GLN A 162 3.51 18.70 28.32
C GLN A 162 4.44 17.55 27.96
N ILE A 163 5.24 17.72 26.91
CA ILE A 163 6.26 16.77 26.48
C ILE A 163 7.35 16.65 27.57
N ASP A 164 7.85 17.76 28.10
CA ASP A 164 8.83 17.76 29.19
C ASP A 164 8.29 17.09 30.47
N MET A 165 7.05 17.40 30.86
CA MET A 165 6.37 16.71 31.97
C MET A 165 6.18 15.21 31.71
N LEU A 166 5.87 14.81 30.48
CA LEU A 166 5.78 13.40 30.09
C LEU A 166 7.13 12.70 30.19
N PHE A 167 8.24 13.33 29.77
CA PHE A 167 9.58 12.76 29.94
C PHE A 167 9.98 12.66 31.42
N ALA A 168 9.66 13.67 32.23
CA ALA A 168 9.90 13.66 33.68
C ALA A 168 9.03 12.62 34.43
N ALA A 169 7.83 12.32 33.92
CA ALA A 169 6.97 11.25 34.42
C ALA A 169 7.40 9.87 33.90
N ALA A 170 7.81 9.76 32.63
CA ALA A 170 8.35 8.55 32.02
C ALA A 170 9.70 8.15 32.62
N GLY A 171 10.51 9.08 33.11
CA GLY A 171 11.71 8.74 33.91
C GLY A 171 11.38 7.97 35.19
N ARG A 172 10.16 8.12 35.74
CA ARG A 172 9.70 7.47 36.99
C ARG A 172 8.79 6.25 36.76
N LEU A 173 7.96 6.25 35.72
CA LEU A 173 7.04 5.16 35.36
C LEU A 173 7.43 4.37 34.09
N GLY A 174 8.54 4.74 33.44
CA GLY A 174 8.82 4.36 32.05
C GLY A 174 8.89 2.87 31.82
N ARG A 175 9.43 2.10 32.77
CA ARG A 175 9.56 0.65 32.60
C ARG A 175 8.22 -0.06 32.69
N THR A 176 7.33 0.36 33.60
CA THR A 176 6.00 -0.26 33.76
C THR A 176 5.04 0.19 32.66
N ALA A 177 5.02 1.48 32.32
CA ALA A 177 4.21 2.01 31.23
C ALA A 177 4.62 1.40 29.87
N ALA A 178 5.92 1.26 29.60
CA ALA A 178 6.41 0.61 28.38
C ALA A 178 6.00 -0.86 28.32
N LEU A 179 6.10 -1.61 29.42
CA LEU A 179 5.66 -3.01 29.48
C LEU A 179 4.16 -3.15 29.22
N VAL A 180 3.33 -2.26 29.76
CA VAL A 180 1.88 -2.26 29.51
C VAL A 180 1.57 -1.97 28.05
N VAL A 181 2.20 -0.97 27.44
CA VAL A 181 2.01 -0.65 26.02
C VAL A 181 2.45 -1.82 25.13
N VAL A 182 3.61 -2.43 25.40
CA VAL A 182 4.08 -3.61 24.67
C VAL A 182 3.11 -4.78 24.83
N ALA A 183 2.63 -5.04 26.04
CA ALA A 183 1.65 -6.09 26.30
C ALA A 183 0.33 -5.85 25.52
N LEU A 184 -0.18 -4.62 25.52
CA LEU A 184 -1.38 -4.24 24.76
C LEU A 184 -1.17 -4.37 23.25
N LEU A 185 0.00 -3.99 22.73
CA LEU A 185 0.34 -4.14 21.31
C LEU A 185 0.45 -5.62 20.93
N LEU A 186 1.07 -6.45 21.75
CA LEU A 186 1.15 -7.90 21.55
C LEU A 186 -0.24 -8.55 21.60
N LEU A 187 -1.08 -8.14 22.55
CA LEU A 187 -2.46 -8.62 22.67
C LEU A 187 -3.29 -8.23 21.43
N TYR A 188 -3.18 -6.98 20.98
CA TYR A 188 -3.85 -6.50 19.77
C TYR A 188 -3.34 -7.21 18.51
N ALA A 189 -2.03 -7.40 18.38
CA ALA A 189 -1.43 -8.13 17.28
C ALA A 189 -1.89 -9.60 17.27
N GLY A 190 -1.93 -10.25 18.44
CA GLY A 190 -2.45 -11.60 18.63
C GLY A 190 -3.93 -11.70 18.26
N TYR A 191 -4.77 -10.79 18.76
CA TYR A 191 -6.18 -10.70 18.42
C TYR A 191 -6.39 -10.52 16.91
N ARG A 192 -5.64 -9.60 16.28
CA ARG A 192 -5.72 -9.35 14.83
C ARG A 192 -5.25 -10.57 14.03
N TRP A 193 -4.22 -11.26 14.49
CA TRP A 193 -3.72 -12.48 13.86
C TRP A 193 -4.73 -13.63 13.97
N MET A 194 -5.33 -13.83 15.15
CA MET A 194 -6.39 -14.81 15.36
C MET A 194 -7.60 -14.53 14.49
N ARG A 195 -8.07 -13.28 14.47
CA ARG A 195 -9.22 -12.86 13.66
C ARG A 195 -8.94 -13.04 12.17
N ARG A 196 -7.71 -12.78 11.72
CA ARG A 196 -7.29 -13.02 10.34
C ARG A 196 -7.20 -14.51 10.02
N ARG A 197 -6.65 -15.34 10.92
CA ARG A 197 -6.63 -16.80 10.75
C ARG A 197 -8.04 -17.39 10.68
N GLN A 198 -8.94 -16.92 11.54
CA GLN A 198 -10.35 -17.33 11.53
C GLN A 198 -11.08 -16.91 10.25
N LEU A 199 -10.78 -15.72 9.71
CA LEU A 199 -11.33 -15.28 8.43
C LEU A 199 -10.81 -16.14 7.28
N ILE A 200 -9.50 -16.43 7.25
CA ILE A 200 -8.89 -17.27 6.21
C ILE A 200 -9.39 -18.72 6.31
N SER A 201 -9.54 -19.27 7.52
CA SER A 201 -10.05 -20.64 7.71
C SER A 201 -11.53 -20.77 7.32
N LYS A 202 -12.34 -19.72 7.51
CA LYS A 202 -13.74 -19.68 7.05
C LYS A 202 -13.88 -19.43 5.55
N LEU A 203 -12.84 -18.90 4.89
CA LEU A 203 -12.75 -18.69 3.45
C LEU A 203 -11.94 -19.78 2.73
N ALA A 204 -11.63 -20.88 3.42
CA ALA A 204 -11.14 -22.11 2.79
C ALA A 204 -12.30 -22.82 2.07
N SER A 205 -12.91 -22.13 1.10
CA SER A 205 -13.85 -22.71 0.16
C SER A 205 -13.10 -23.64 -0.81
N ALA A 206 -13.84 -24.58 -1.40
CA ALA A 206 -13.39 -25.29 -2.59
C ALA A 206 -12.86 -24.28 -3.62
N ARG A 207 -11.73 -24.60 -4.24
CA ARG A 207 -11.12 -23.84 -5.32
C ARG A 207 -11.11 -24.72 -6.56
N ILE A 208 -11.34 -24.12 -7.72
CA ILE A 208 -11.11 -24.80 -8.99
C ILE A 208 -9.64 -24.62 -9.39
N GLU A 209 -9.01 -25.69 -9.85
CA GLU A 209 -7.63 -25.64 -10.36
C GLU A 209 -7.61 -25.04 -11.78
N VAL A 210 -6.46 -24.47 -12.19
CA VAL A 210 -6.30 -23.85 -13.51
C VAL A 210 -6.58 -24.83 -14.65
N ASP A 211 -6.10 -26.07 -14.52
CA ASP A 211 -6.29 -27.09 -15.55
C ASP A 211 -7.74 -27.56 -15.65
N GLU A 212 -8.44 -27.71 -14.52
CA GLU A 212 -9.86 -28.07 -14.50
C GLU A 212 -10.71 -26.97 -15.18
N LEU A 213 -10.43 -25.69 -14.91
CA LEU A 213 -11.10 -24.59 -15.60
C LEU A 213 -10.80 -24.62 -17.11
N ALA A 214 -9.55 -24.85 -17.49
CA ALA A 214 -9.16 -24.91 -18.90
C ALA A 214 -9.85 -26.07 -19.63
N GLU A 215 -10.02 -27.23 -18.99
CA GLU A 215 -10.77 -28.37 -19.54
C GLU A 215 -12.25 -28.03 -19.73
N LEU A 216 -12.88 -27.34 -18.78
CA LEU A 216 -14.28 -26.90 -18.92
C LEU A 216 -14.46 -25.93 -20.10
N VAL A 217 -13.53 -24.98 -20.24
CA VAL A 217 -13.51 -24.03 -21.37
C VAL A 217 -13.33 -24.77 -22.69
N ALA A 218 -12.37 -25.71 -22.77
CA ALA A 218 -12.11 -26.50 -23.95
C ALA A 218 -13.28 -27.43 -24.33
N ALA A 219 -14.01 -27.94 -23.34
CA ALA A 219 -15.18 -28.79 -23.54
C ALA A 219 -16.48 -28.00 -23.89
N GLY A 220 -16.40 -26.68 -24.09
CA GLY A 220 -17.57 -25.83 -24.39
C GLY A 220 -18.56 -25.69 -23.23
N ARG A 221 -18.17 -26.08 -22.01
CA ARG A 221 -18.95 -25.99 -20.77
C ARG A 221 -18.45 -24.82 -19.92
N THR A 222 -18.23 -23.68 -20.58
CA THR A 222 -17.59 -22.51 -19.99
C THR A 222 -18.45 -21.95 -18.86
N PRO A 223 -17.96 -21.96 -17.60
CA PRO A 223 -18.68 -21.33 -16.51
C PRO A 223 -18.74 -19.81 -16.70
N VAL A 224 -19.63 -19.13 -15.97
CA VAL A 224 -19.60 -17.66 -15.90
C VAL A 224 -18.33 -17.26 -15.18
N LEU A 225 -17.42 -16.61 -15.89
CA LEU A 225 -16.10 -16.26 -15.36
C LEU A 225 -16.07 -14.79 -14.96
N PHE A 226 -15.86 -14.50 -13.68
CA PHE A 226 -15.80 -13.13 -13.16
C PHE A 226 -14.37 -12.68 -12.88
N ASP A 227 -13.98 -11.58 -13.54
CA ASP A 227 -12.80 -10.79 -13.21
C ASP A 227 -13.16 -9.71 -12.19
N ILE A 228 -12.71 -9.89 -10.94
CA ILE A 228 -12.96 -8.95 -9.84
C ILE A 228 -11.75 -8.07 -9.50
N ARG A 229 -10.79 -7.95 -10.42
CA ARG A 229 -9.64 -7.05 -10.28
C ARG A 229 -10.11 -5.59 -10.33
N SER A 230 -9.43 -4.69 -9.62
CA SER A 230 -9.71 -3.25 -9.71
C SER A 230 -9.48 -2.75 -11.15
N GLN A 231 -10.20 -1.71 -11.57
CA GLN A 231 -10.00 -1.12 -12.90
C GLN A 231 -8.55 -0.64 -13.09
N GLU A 232 -7.95 -0.09 -12.04
CA GLU A 232 -6.56 0.36 -12.01
C GLU A 232 -5.60 -0.81 -12.28
N LYS A 233 -5.85 -1.98 -11.68
CA LYS A 233 -5.03 -3.17 -11.91
C LYS A 233 -5.25 -3.77 -13.29
N ARG A 234 -6.46 -3.69 -13.85
CA ARG A 234 -6.74 -4.03 -15.26
C ARG A 234 -6.05 -3.07 -16.24
N LYS A 235 -5.79 -1.81 -15.86
CA LYS A 235 -4.96 -0.89 -16.67
C LYS A 235 -3.48 -1.24 -16.62
N LEU A 236 -2.98 -1.67 -15.45
CA LEU A 236 -1.58 -2.09 -15.27
C LEU A 236 -1.30 -3.48 -15.87
N ASP A 237 -2.30 -4.36 -15.88
CA ASP A 237 -2.25 -5.72 -16.43
C ASP A 237 -3.48 -5.94 -17.34
N PRO A 238 -3.43 -5.46 -18.61
CA PRO A 238 -4.56 -5.39 -19.54
C PRO A 238 -4.90 -6.71 -20.21
N PHE A 239 -4.59 -7.83 -19.55
CA PHE A 239 -4.91 -9.17 -20.01
C PHE A 239 -5.95 -9.80 -19.11
N VAL A 240 -6.87 -10.55 -19.68
CA VAL A 240 -7.92 -11.29 -18.99
C VAL A 240 -7.92 -12.75 -19.39
N ILE A 241 -8.57 -13.60 -18.59
CA ILE A 241 -8.90 -14.96 -19.00
C ILE A 241 -9.99 -14.87 -20.08
N PRO A 242 -9.87 -15.62 -21.19
CA PRO A 242 -10.84 -15.60 -22.28
C PRO A 242 -12.28 -15.77 -21.81
N GLY A 243 -13.19 -14.93 -22.31
CA GLY A 243 -14.62 -14.98 -21.96
C GLY A 243 -14.97 -14.48 -20.56
N SER A 244 -14.03 -13.86 -19.84
CA SER A 244 -14.30 -13.27 -18.53
C SER A 244 -15.15 -12.00 -18.61
N LEU A 245 -16.04 -11.86 -17.63
CA LEU A 245 -16.89 -10.70 -17.42
C LEU A 245 -16.34 -9.89 -16.26
N PHE A 246 -16.28 -8.58 -16.45
CA PHE A 246 -15.89 -7.69 -15.36
C PHE A 246 -17.00 -7.65 -14.29
N ALA A 247 -16.63 -7.93 -13.05
CA ALA A 247 -17.54 -7.93 -11.92
C ALA A 247 -16.96 -7.07 -10.79
N ASP A 248 -17.60 -5.94 -10.51
CA ASP A 248 -17.20 -5.10 -9.40
C ASP A 248 -17.85 -5.60 -8.10
N GLU A 249 -17.04 -5.97 -7.12
CA GLU A 249 -17.49 -6.42 -5.80
C GLU A 249 -18.40 -5.40 -5.08
N ARG A 250 -18.37 -4.13 -5.50
CA ARG A 250 -19.23 -3.06 -4.96
C ARG A 250 -20.66 -3.12 -5.48
N GLN A 251 -20.89 -3.77 -6.61
CA GLN A 251 -22.19 -3.94 -7.26
C GLN A 251 -22.70 -5.37 -7.07
N LEU A 252 -22.32 -6.01 -5.97
CA LEU A 252 -22.64 -7.41 -5.72
C LEU A 252 -24.16 -7.67 -5.79
N ASP A 253 -24.98 -6.78 -5.24
CA ASP A 253 -26.43 -6.92 -5.26
C ASP A 253 -26.99 -6.92 -6.70
N GLU A 254 -26.44 -6.06 -7.57
CA GLU A 254 -26.81 -6.00 -9.00
C GLU A 254 -26.36 -7.28 -9.73
N ILE A 255 -25.15 -7.78 -9.43
CA ILE A 255 -24.61 -9.01 -10.02
C ILE A 255 -25.46 -10.21 -9.59
N VAL A 256 -25.77 -10.33 -8.30
CA VAL A 256 -26.60 -11.41 -7.73
C VAL A 256 -28.00 -11.41 -8.33
N ALA A 257 -28.58 -10.24 -8.61
CA ALA A 257 -29.89 -10.13 -9.24
C ALA A 257 -29.87 -10.48 -10.74
N LYS A 258 -28.74 -10.28 -11.43
CA LYS A 258 -28.62 -10.43 -12.89
C LYS A 258 -28.39 -11.88 -13.34
N TYR A 259 -27.67 -12.68 -12.56
CA TYR A 259 -27.25 -14.02 -12.99
C TYR A 259 -28.12 -15.13 -12.38
N PRO A 260 -28.45 -16.20 -13.14
CA PRO A 260 -29.15 -17.36 -12.61
C PRO A 260 -28.34 -18.10 -11.54
N ARG A 261 -29.02 -18.60 -10.52
CA ARG A 261 -28.41 -19.22 -9.33
C ARG A 261 -27.88 -20.64 -9.55
N ASP A 262 -28.32 -21.29 -10.62
CA ASP A 262 -28.00 -22.67 -11.00
C ASP A 262 -26.73 -22.78 -11.87
N GLN A 263 -26.19 -21.66 -12.34
CA GLN A 263 -24.98 -21.65 -13.17
C GLN A 263 -23.72 -21.81 -12.34
N LYS A 264 -22.74 -22.51 -12.91
CA LYS A 264 -21.38 -22.55 -12.38
C LYS A 264 -20.70 -21.20 -12.60
N VAL A 265 -20.23 -20.59 -11.53
CA VAL A 265 -19.54 -19.30 -11.52
C VAL A 265 -18.12 -19.50 -11.03
N VAL A 266 -17.15 -19.02 -11.79
CA VAL A 266 -15.74 -19.02 -11.38
C VAL A 266 -15.27 -17.59 -11.21
N ILE A 267 -14.67 -17.29 -10.06
CA ILE A 267 -14.24 -15.93 -9.72
C ILE A 267 -12.72 -15.90 -9.61
N TYR A 268 -12.06 -14.94 -10.25
CA TYR A 268 -10.62 -14.77 -10.12
C TYR A 268 -10.25 -13.33 -9.77
N CYS A 269 -9.15 -13.18 -9.02
CA CYS A 269 -8.54 -11.91 -8.69
C CYS A 269 -7.03 -11.97 -8.97
N SER A 270 -6.33 -10.84 -8.78
CA SER A 270 -4.86 -10.79 -8.65
C SER A 270 -4.46 -10.47 -7.21
N CYS A 271 -5.19 -11.06 -6.25
CA CYS A 271 -5.05 -10.86 -4.82
C CYS A 271 -4.45 -12.11 -4.18
N PRO A 272 -3.51 -11.97 -3.22
CA PRO A 272 -2.87 -13.13 -2.61
C PRO A 272 -3.86 -14.05 -1.88
N ASN A 273 -3.67 -15.36 -2.01
CA ASN A 273 -4.59 -16.40 -1.48
C ASN A 273 -6.05 -16.25 -1.93
N GLU A 274 -6.28 -15.52 -3.03
CA GLU A 274 -7.60 -15.34 -3.64
C GLU A 274 -8.67 -14.79 -2.68
N ILE A 275 -8.28 -14.06 -1.63
CA ILE A 275 -9.19 -13.70 -0.53
C ILE A 275 -10.41 -12.92 -1.02
N SER A 276 -10.24 -12.02 -2.00
CA SER A 276 -11.37 -11.30 -2.58
C SER A 276 -12.31 -12.21 -3.37
N ALA A 277 -11.76 -13.16 -4.13
CA ALA A 277 -12.56 -14.10 -4.91
C ALA A 277 -13.31 -15.07 -3.99
N ALA A 278 -12.64 -15.56 -2.95
CA ALA A 278 -13.24 -16.39 -1.92
C ALA A 278 -14.34 -15.65 -1.13
N TRP A 279 -14.12 -14.37 -0.81
CA TRP A 279 -15.14 -13.55 -0.14
C TRP A 279 -16.37 -13.37 -1.04
N MET A 280 -16.17 -13.01 -2.32
CA MET A 280 -17.29 -12.84 -3.25
C MET A 280 -18.03 -14.16 -3.49
N ALA A 281 -17.30 -15.27 -3.63
CA ALA A 281 -17.88 -16.60 -3.76
C ALA A 281 -18.75 -16.96 -2.55
N LYS A 282 -18.26 -16.68 -1.33
CA LYS A 282 -19.03 -16.89 -0.10
C LYS A 282 -20.33 -16.08 -0.09
N GLN A 283 -20.27 -14.81 -0.48
CA GLN A 283 -21.47 -13.95 -0.52
C GLN A 283 -22.48 -14.43 -1.56
N MET A 284 -22.01 -14.85 -2.74
CA MET A 284 -22.89 -15.40 -3.78
C MET A 284 -23.52 -16.73 -3.33
N ASN A 285 -22.77 -17.60 -2.66
CA ASN A 285 -23.31 -18.84 -2.08
C ASN A 285 -24.37 -18.53 -0.99
N GLU A 286 -24.13 -17.52 -0.13
CA GLU A 286 -25.11 -17.04 0.87
C GLU A 286 -26.37 -16.44 0.21
N ALA A 287 -26.25 -15.89 -1.00
CA ALA A 287 -27.36 -15.41 -1.81
C ALA A 287 -28.07 -16.52 -2.63
N GLY A 288 -27.65 -17.78 -2.46
CA GLY A 288 -28.32 -18.95 -3.01
C GLY A 288 -27.77 -19.46 -4.35
N PHE A 289 -26.59 -19.01 -4.80
CA PHE A 289 -25.91 -19.65 -5.92
C PHE A 289 -25.37 -21.02 -5.53
N ALA A 290 -25.51 -22.01 -6.44
CA ALA A 290 -25.24 -23.41 -6.13
C ALA A 290 -23.75 -23.80 -6.31
N ASP A 291 -23.05 -23.23 -7.30
CA ASP A 291 -21.68 -23.63 -7.66
C ASP A 291 -20.82 -22.39 -7.97
N VAL A 292 -20.32 -21.72 -6.92
CA VAL A 292 -19.42 -20.57 -7.03
C VAL A 292 -18.04 -20.88 -6.44
N LEU A 293 -17.02 -20.88 -7.31
CA LEU A 293 -15.67 -21.30 -6.94
C LEU A 293 -14.62 -20.22 -7.27
N PRO A 294 -13.74 -19.85 -6.32
CA PRO A 294 -12.55 -19.07 -6.64
C PRO A 294 -11.53 -19.90 -7.45
N LEU A 295 -10.93 -19.30 -8.48
CA LEU A 295 -9.83 -19.87 -9.25
C LEU A 295 -8.53 -19.84 -8.44
N ARG A 296 -7.92 -21.00 -8.17
CA ARG A 296 -6.67 -21.09 -7.40
C ARG A 296 -5.53 -20.34 -8.09
N GLY A 297 -4.81 -19.50 -7.33
CA GLY A 297 -3.73 -18.66 -7.84
C GLY A 297 -4.17 -17.50 -8.75
N GLY A 298 -5.46 -17.43 -9.10
CA GLY A 298 -6.05 -16.34 -9.87
C GLY A 298 -5.41 -16.13 -11.25
N MET A 299 -5.32 -14.86 -11.66
CA MET A 299 -4.79 -14.47 -12.98
C MET A 299 -3.31 -14.84 -13.17
N GLU A 300 -2.51 -14.83 -12.10
CA GLU A 300 -1.08 -15.13 -12.18
C GLU A 300 -0.86 -16.61 -12.47
N ALA A 301 -1.54 -17.50 -11.74
CA ALA A 301 -1.43 -18.94 -12.00
C ALA A 301 -1.94 -19.32 -13.40
N TRP A 302 -3.04 -18.72 -13.88
CA TRP A 302 -3.52 -18.95 -15.25
C TRP A 302 -2.45 -18.63 -16.31
N ARG A 303 -1.74 -17.51 -16.14
CA ARG A 303 -0.66 -17.07 -17.03
C ARG A 303 0.58 -17.93 -16.91
N ASP A 304 0.99 -18.26 -15.68
CA ASP A 304 2.18 -19.05 -15.40
C ASP A 304 2.03 -20.50 -15.91
N SER A 305 0.79 -21.02 -15.97
CA SER A 305 0.45 -22.29 -16.62
C SER A 305 0.49 -22.24 -18.16
N GLY A 306 0.84 -21.10 -18.76
CA GLY A 306 0.97 -20.95 -20.21
C GLY A 306 -0.35 -20.96 -20.98
N LYS A 307 -1.49 -20.78 -20.30
CA LYS A 307 -2.82 -20.72 -20.94
C LYS A 307 -3.01 -19.39 -21.68
N THR A 308 -3.88 -19.38 -22.69
CA THR A 308 -4.15 -18.19 -23.49
C THR A 308 -4.81 -17.07 -22.67
N VAL A 309 -4.49 -15.82 -23.01
CA VAL A 309 -5.08 -14.63 -22.40
C VAL A 309 -5.59 -13.70 -23.50
N GLU A 310 -6.68 -12.98 -23.21
CA GLU A 310 -7.24 -11.96 -24.10
C GLU A 310 -6.82 -10.57 -23.66
N ALA A 311 -6.49 -9.69 -24.61
CA ALA A 311 -6.23 -8.29 -24.33
C ALA A 311 -7.56 -7.53 -24.19
N LEU A 312 -7.61 -6.56 -23.27
CA LEU A 312 -8.80 -5.71 -23.12
C LEU A 312 -8.99 -4.79 -24.34
N PRO A 313 -10.22 -4.64 -24.89
CA PRO A 313 -10.48 -3.91 -26.14
C PRO A 313 -10.07 -2.43 -26.14
N ASP A 314 -10.03 -1.79 -24.97
CA ASP A 314 -9.86 -0.33 -24.83
C ASP A 314 -8.41 0.12 -24.59
N MET A 315 -7.41 -0.73 -24.82
CA MET A 315 -5.99 -0.34 -24.70
C MET A 315 -5.25 -0.65 -26.00
N PRO A 316 -4.41 0.29 -26.50
CA PRO A 316 -3.55 0.00 -27.64
C PRO A 316 -2.70 -1.25 -27.29
N PRO A 317 -2.53 -2.18 -28.23
CA PRO A 317 -1.73 -3.36 -27.98
C PRO A 317 -0.35 -2.93 -27.46
N PRO A 318 0.14 -3.49 -26.35
CA PRO A 318 1.54 -3.32 -26.00
C PRO A 318 2.35 -3.87 -27.17
N ASP A 319 3.33 -3.11 -27.64
CA ASP A 319 4.34 -3.62 -28.58
C ASP A 319 4.84 -4.96 -28.03
N LEU A 320 4.54 -6.04 -28.76
CA LEU A 320 5.11 -7.34 -28.55
C LEU A 320 6.59 -7.27 -28.95
N ALA A 321 7.39 -6.66 -28.08
CA ALA A 321 8.83 -6.88 -28.02
C ALA A 321 9.10 -7.66 -26.72
N VAL A 322 8.87 -8.97 -26.80
CA VAL A 322 9.64 -9.90 -25.96
C VAL A 322 11.05 -9.89 -26.54
N ASP A 323 11.81 -8.84 -26.25
CA ASP A 323 13.24 -8.86 -26.46
C ASP A 323 13.88 -9.45 -25.20
N HIS A 324 14.53 -10.59 -25.41
CA HIS A 324 15.48 -11.16 -24.49
C HIS A 324 16.45 -10.06 -24.01
N ILE A 325 16.33 -9.64 -22.75
CA ILE A 325 17.35 -8.80 -22.12
C ILE A 325 18.58 -9.69 -21.92
N ALA A 326 19.45 -9.71 -22.92
CA ALA A 326 20.85 -10.05 -22.72
C ALA A 326 21.45 -9.04 -21.71
N PRO A 327 22.27 -9.49 -20.75
CA PRO A 327 22.93 -8.58 -19.82
C PRO A 327 23.85 -7.65 -20.61
N LYS A 328 23.63 -6.33 -20.50
CA LYS A 328 24.61 -5.35 -20.97
C LYS A 328 25.86 -5.50 -20.10
N ALA A 329 26.96 -5.85 -20.76
CA ALA A 329 28.29 -5.85 -20.17
C ALA A 329 28.73 -4.41 -19.85
N VAL A 330 29.33 -4.28 -18.66
CA VAL A 330 30.25 -3.26 -18.09
C VAL A 330 30.21 -1.86 -18.70
#